data_AF-A0A1Q9TV52-F1
#
_entry.id   AF-A0A1Q9TV52-F1
#
_cell.length_a   1.000
_cell.length_b   1.000
_cell.length_c   1.000
_cell.angle_alpha   90.00
_cell.angle_beta   90.00
_cell.angle_gamma   90.00
#
_symmetry.space_group_name_H-M   'P 1'
#
loop_
_entity.id
_entity.type
_entity.pdbx_description
1 polymer ?
#
loop_
_entity_poly.entity_id
_entity_poly.type
_entity_poly.pdbx_seq_one_letter_code
_entity_poly.pdbx_strand_id
1 'polypeptide(L)'
;MTIVEFLNARLDEDERASRAVPVGTRGRERALAEVAAKRMIIQGYTRAHAASMRVLEPAPSSPADGDPWSELLAWRRAVKYVATVYRAHPQYDRTWED
;
A
#
# COMPACT_ATOMS: atom_id res chain seq x y z
N MET A 1 -6.23 7.15 -12.34
CA MET A 1 -6.24 6.59 -10.98
C MET A 1 -4.84 6.09 -10.68
N THR A 2 -4.29 6.42 -9.52
CA THR A 2 -2.98 5.91 -9.08
C THR A 2 -3.11 4.53 -8.44
N ILE A 3 -2.01 3.78 -8.35
CA ILE A 3 -1.98 2.47 -7.67
C ILE A 3 -2.42 2.58 -6.20
N VAL A 4 -2.08 3.68 -5.52
CA VAL A 4 -2.45 3.94 -4.13
C VAL A 4 -3.95 4.23 -4.00
N GLU A 5 -4.52 5.05 -4.88
CA GLU A 5 -5.97 5.31 -4.92
C GLU A 5 -6.76 4.03 -5.15
N PHE A 6 -6.32 3.23 -6.13
CA PHE A 6 -6.94 1.94 -6.43
C PHE A 6 -6.90 0.99 -5.23
N LEU A 7 -5.73 0.84 -4.61
CA LEU A 7 -5.57 -0.06 -3.47
C LEU A 7 -6.38 0.40 -2.25
N ASN A 8 -6.43 1.70 -1.95
CA ASN A 8 -7.26 2.19 -0.86
C ASN A 8 -8.74 1.89 -1.11
N ALA A 9 -9.25 2.13 -2.32
CA ALA A 9 -10.63 1.82 -2.67
C ALA A 9 -10.96 0.32 -2.54
N ARG A 10 -10.05 -0.55 -2.97
CA ARG A 10 -10.21 -2.00 -2.86
C ARG A 10 -10.12 -2.50 -1.42
N LEU A 11 -9.23 -1.93 -0.60
CA LEU A 11 -9.15 -2.28 0.81
C LEU A 11 -10.35 -1.77 1.60
N ASP A 12 -10.94 -0.63 1.24
CA ASP A 12 -12.20 -0.16 1.83
C ASP A 12 -13.34 -1.14 1.54
N GLU A 13 -13.38 -1.69 0.32
CA GLU A 13 -14.34 -2.71 -0.09
C GLU A 13 -14.14 -4.04 0.65
N ASP A 14 -12.91 -4.56 0.68
CA ASP A 14 -12.55 -5.78 1.40
C ASP A 14 -12.84 -5.67 2.91
N GLU A 15 -12.56 -4.51 3.50
CA GLU A 15 -12.86 -4.23 4.90
C GLU A 15 -14.37 -4.24 5.15
N ARG A 16 -15.14 -3.56 4.31
CA ARG A 16 -16.60 -3.51 4.43
C ARG A 16 -17.20 -4.90 4.30
N ALA A 17 -16.74 -5.69 3.32
CA ALA A 17 -17.16 -7.08 3.14
C ALA A 17 -16.83 -7.92 4.38
N SER A 18 -15.61 -7.80 4.91
CA SER A 18 -15.18 -8.54 6.10
C SER A 18 -15.95 -8.13 7.36
N ARG A 19 -16.31 -6.85 7.51
CA ARG A 19 -17.10 -6.35 8.63
C ARG A 19 -18.57 -6.76 8.57
N ALA A 20 -19.12 -6.96 7.38
CA ALA A 20 -20.48 -7.44 7.20
C ALA A 20 -20.66 -8.91 7.63
N VAL A 21 -19.57 -9.68 7.71
CA VAL A 21 -19.59 -11.05 8.25
C VAL A 21 -19.80 -11.01 9.77
N PRO A 22 -20.65 -11.88 10.35
CA PRO A 22 -20.85 -11.96 11.80
C PRO A 22 -19.56 -12.19 12.59
N VAL A 23 -19.49 -11.58 13.78
CA VAL A 23 -18.38 -11.79 14.71
C VAL A 23 -18.32 -13.28 15.11
N GLY A 24 -17.11 -13.83 15.21
CA GLY A 24 -16.89 -15.25 15.51
C GLY A 24 -16.96 -16.18 14.29
N THR A 25 -17.38 -15.69 13.12
CA THR A 25 -17.25 -16.49 11.89
C THR A 25 -15.78 -16.75 11.59
N ARG A 26 -15.45 -18.04 11.39
CA ARG A 26 -14.09 -18.49 11.09
C ARG A 26 -13.53 -17.71 9.90
N GLY A 27 -12.34 -17.12 10.08
CA GLY A 27 -11.63 -16.38 9.03
C GLY A 27 -11.93 -14.88 8.99
N ARG A 28 -12.98 -14.39 9.65
CA ARG A 28 -13.30 -12.95 9.70
C ARG A 28 -12.17 -12.11 10.27
N GLU A 29 -11.67 -12.48 11.45
CA GLU A 29 -10.61 -11.72 12.14
C GLU A 29 -9.31 -11.74 11.34
N ARG A 30 -8.99 -12.87 10.72
CA ARG A 30 -7.86 -13.00 9.81
C ARG A 30 -7.98 -12.07 8.61
N ALA A 31 -9.15 -12.01 7.96
CA ALA A 31 -9.38 -11.13 6.81
C ALA A 31 -9.20 -9.65 7.20
N LEU A 32 -9.72 -9.24 8.36
CA LEU A 32 -9.54 -7.88 8.87
C LEU A 32 -8.06 -7.58 9.20
N ALA A 33 -7.32 -8.54 9.76
CA ALA A 33 -5.89 -8.40 10.02
C ALA A 33 -5.08 -8.28 8.70
N GLU A 34 -5.45 -9.04 7.68
CA GLU A 34 -4.83 -8.95 6.35
C GLU A 34 -5.08 -7.59 5.68
N VAL A 35 -6.30 -7.05 5.79
CA VAL A 35 -6.61 -5.67 5.36
C VAL A 35 -5.75 -4.66 6.11
N ALA A 36 -5.67 -4.76 7.43
CA ALA A 36 -4.86 -3.85 8.25
C ALA A 36 -3.37 -3.89 7.85
N ALA A 37 -2.82 -5.08 7.64
CA ALA A 37 -1.43 -5.26 7.19
C ALA A 37 -1.20 -4.62 5.81
N LYS A 38 -2.10 -4.83 4.84
CA LYS A 38 -2.02 -4.20 3.51
C LYS A 38 -2.10 -2.67 3.60
N ARG A 39 -2.94 -2.11 4.48
CA ARG A 39 -3.00 -0.67 4.74
C ARG A 39 -1.68 -0.13 5.28
N MET A 40 -1.03 -0.85 6.20
CA MET A 40 0.28 -0.44 6.73
C MET A 40 1.34 -0.37 5.63
N ILE A 41 1.35 -1.31 4.69
CA ILE A 41 2.27 -1.30 3.54
C ILE A 41 2.06 -0.04 2.68
N ILE A 42 0.80 0.29 2.38
CA ILE A 42 0.47 1.48 1.58
C ILE A 42 0.87 2.76 2.31
N GLN A 43 0.65 2.84 3.62
CA GLN A 43 1.10 3.97 4.44
C GLN A 43 2.62 4.10 4.45
N GLY A 44 3.36 2.99 4.56
CA GLY A 44 4.82 2.97 4.46
C GLY A 44 5.30 3.55 3.14
N TYR A 45 4.71 3.12 2.02
CA TYR A 45 4.99 3.67 0.71
C TYR A 45 4.71 5.17 0.61
N THR A 46 3.54 5.64 1.06
CA THR A 46 3.20 7.07 1.01
C THR A 46 4.15 7.92 1.84
N ARG A 47 4.59 7.43 3.01
CA ARG A 47 5.59 8.12 3.85
C ARG A 47 6.96 8.17 3.17
N ALA A 48 7.44 7.04 2.65
CA ALA A 48 8.72 6.97 1.94
C ALA A 48 8.71 7.88 0.70
N HIS A 49 7.63 7.86 -0.08
CA HIS A 49 7.46 8.73 -1.24
C HIS A 49 7.51 10.22 -0.84
N ALA A 50 6.80 10.61 0.22
CA ALA A 50 6.84 11.99 0.72
C ALA A 50 8.23 12.39 1.23
N ALA A 51 8.95 11.49 1.90
CA ALA A 51 10.31 11.74 2.38
C ALA A 51 11.30 11.94 1.21
N SER A 52 11.25 11.07 0.20
CA SER A 52 12.12 11.19 -0.99
C SER A 52 11.85 12.48 -1.77
N MET A 53 10.59 12.91 -1.89
CA MET A 53 10.25 14.17 -2.57
C MET A 53 10.78 15.40 -1.82
N ARG A 54 10.89 15.36 -0.48
CA ARG A 54 11.47 16.45 0.31
C ARG A 54 12.99 16.58 0.15
N VAL A 55 13.70 15.50 -0.14
CA VAL A 55 15.15 15.53 -0.42
C VAL A 55 15.47 16.30 -1.71
N LEU A 56 14.50 16.42 -2.63
CA LEU A 56 14.63 17.22 -3.85
C LEU A 56 14.46 18.74 -3.58
N GLU A 57 13.97 19.14 -2.41
CA GLU A 57 13.99 20.55 -1.98
C GLU A 57 15.35 20.88 -1.35
N PRO A 58 15.94 22.07 -1.62
CA PRO A 58 17.28 22.41 -1.17
C PRO A 58 17.27 22.69 0.35
N ALA A 59 17.36 21.64 1.15
CA ALA A 59 17.54 21.70 2.60
C ALA A 59 18.94 21.19 2.98
N PRO A 60 19.57 21.75 4.04
CA PRO A 60 20.86 21.26 4.54
C PRO A 60 20.68 19.82 5.02
N SER A 61 21.32 18.90 4.29
CA SER A 61 21.24 17.46 4.45
C SER A 61 21.70 17.03 5.85
N SER A 62 20.76 16.59 6.68
CA SER A 62 21.07 15.72 7.82
C SER A 62 21.21 14.28 7.28
N PRO A 63 22.24 13.53 7.68
CA PRO A 63 22.38 12.13 7.24
C PRO A 63 21.27 11.32 7.90
N ALA A 64 20.20 11.05 7.15
CA ALA A 64 19.25 10.02 7.54
C ALA A 64 19.95 8.66 7.41
N ASP A 65 19.85 7.82 8.45
CA ASP A 65 20.32 6.44 8.43
C ASP A 65 19.56 5.66 7.34
N GLY A 66 20.20 5.45 6.19
CA GLY A 66 19.69 4.69 5.05
C GLY A 66 19.46 5.52 3.78
N ASP A 67 19.68 4.89 2.61
CA ASP A 67 19.39 5.51 1.31
C ASP A 67 17.87 5.60 1.09
N PRO A 68 17.27 6.81 1.09
CA PRO A 68 15.82 7.00 0.95
C PRO A 68 15.27 6.43 -0.37
N TRP A 69 16.11 6.34 -1.40
CA TRP A 69 15.74 5.77 -2.69
C TRP A 69 15.58 4.26 -2.62
N SER A 70 16.50 3.57 -1.95
CA SER A 70 16.41 2.12 -1.69
C SER A 70 15.16 1.76 -0.89
N GLU A 71 14.84 2.53 0.15
CA GLU A 71 13.63 2.33 0.95
C GLU A 71 12.36 2.53 0.10
N LEU A 72 12.31 3.61 -0.68
CA LEU A 72 11.19 3.88 -1.59
C LEU A 72 10.99 2.76 -2.61
N LEU A 73 12.07 2.21 -3.18
CA LEU A 73 12.01 1.10 -4.13
C LEU A 73 11.46 -0.17 -3.48
N ALA A 74 11.86 -0.48 -2.24
CA ALA A 74 11.33 -1.62 -1.49
C ALA A 74 9.82 -1.47 -1.26
N TRP A 75 9.38 -0.29 -0.81
CA TRP A 75 7.95 -0.01 -0.62
C TRP A 75 7.18 -0.04 -1.94
N ARG A 76 7.72 0.54 -3.02
CA ARG A 76 7.10 0.49 -4.36
C ARG A 76 6.86 -0.95 -4.80
N ARG A 77 7.85 -1.83 -4.58
CA ARG A 77 7.73 -3.26 -4.90
C ARG A 77 6.67 -3.95 -4.04
N ALA A 78 6.59 -3.63 -2.75
CA ALA A 78 5.57 -4.17 -1.86
C ALA A 78 4.15 -3.76 -2.31
N VAL A 79 3.94 -2.50 -2.68
CA VAL A 79 2.65 -2.00 -3.18
C VAL A 79 2.25 -2.72 -4.48
N LYS A 80 3.20 -2.96 -5.40
CA LYS A 80 2.95 -3.76 -6.60
C LYS A 80 2.44 -5.17 -6.25
N TYR A 81 3.06 -5.84 -5.28
CA TYR A 81 2.61 -7.17 -4.84
C TYR A 81 1.23 -7.16 -4.16
N VAL A 82 0.86 -6.08 -3.48
CA VAL A 82 -0.51 -5.95 -2.99
C VAL A 82 -1.48 -5.78 -4.17
N ALA A 83 -1.11 -4.99 -5.18
CA ALA A 83 -1.95 -4.75 -6.35
C ALA A 83 -2.20 -6.01 -7.18
N THR A 84 -1.24 -6.93 -7.30
CA THR A 84 -1.41 -8.16 -8.08
C THR A 84 -2.51 -9.08 -7.55
N VAL A 85 -2.88 -8.97 -6.27
CA VAL A 85 -4.04 -9.68 -5.70
C VAL A 85 -5.34 -9.28 -6.41
N TYR A 86 -5.40 -8.05 -6.93
CA TYR A 86 -6.55 -7.51 -7.65
C TYR A 86 -6.38 -7.54 -9.18
N ARG A 87 -5.45 -8.34 -9.73
CA ARG A 87 -5.18 -8.40 -11.19
C ARG A 87 -6.40 -8.69 -12.07
N ALA A 88 -7.42 -9.35 -11.50
CA ALA A 88 -8.66 -9.70 -12.20
C ALA A 88 -9.71 -8.59 -12.14
N HIS A 89 -9.45 -7.51 -11.40
CA HIS A 89 -10.38 -6.40 -11.23
C HIS A 89 -10.43 -5.53 -12.51
N PRO A 90 -11.61 -5.10 -13.01
CA PRO A 90 -11.71 -4.35 -14.27
C PRO A 90 -10.94 -3.03 -14.31
N GLN A 91 -10.77 -2.40 -13.14
CA GLN A 91 -10.02 -1.15 -12.98
C GLN A 91 -8.53 -1.35 -12.68
N TYR A 92 -8.05 -2.59 -12.68
CA TYR A 92 -6.63 -2.87 -12.51
C TYR A 92 -5.85 -2.40 -13.73
N ASP A 93 -4.80 -1.60 -13.51
CA ASP A 93 -3.92 -1.14 -14.58
C ASP A 93 -2.68 -2.03 -14.66
N ARG A 94 -2.47 -2.67 -15.82
CA ARG A 94 -1.33 -3.57 -16.05
C ARG A 94 0.01 -2.85 -16.06
N THR A 95 0.04 -1.54 -16.30
CA THR A 95 1.29 -0.76 -16.22
C THR A 95 1.89 -0.72 -14.82
N TRP A 96 1.16 -1.14 -13.78
CA TRP A 96 1.69 -1.30 -12.44
C TRP A 96 2.60 -2.52 -12.27
N GLU A 97 2.59 -3.46 -13.22
CA GLU A 97 3.47 -4.63 -13.21
C GLU A 97 4.91 -4.22 -13.56
N ASP A 98 5.08 -3.29 -14.52
CA ASP A 98 6.36 -2.77 -15.05
C ASP A 98 7.06 -1.77 -14.11
#